data_AF-A0A5K0VJ67-F1
#
_entry.id   AF-A0A5K0VJ67-F1
#
_cell.length_a   1.000
_cell.length_b   1.000
_cell.length_c   1.000
_cell.angle_alpha   90.00
_cell.angle_beta   90.00
_cell.angle_gamma   90.00
#
_symmetry.space_group_name_H-M   'P 1'
#
loop_
_entity.id
_entity.type
_entity.pdbx_description
1 polymer ?
#
loop_
_entity_poly.entity_id
_entity_poly.type
_entity_poly.pdbx_seq_one_letter_code
_entity_poly.pdbx_strand_id
1 'polypeptide(L)'
;MELPVVDIEPYLHASATFSEATNVEEKPKLFEDLVSLSACLSDLCSEVSRSLKETGALLIKDPRCSVVDNDRFLDMMEKYFEMPDEFKRLQERPNLHYQ
;
A
#
# COMPACT_ATOMS: atom_id res chain seq x y z
N MET A 1 -8.71 -20.45 2.40
CA MET A 1 -7.31 -19.97 2.43
C MET A 1 -7.33 -18.67 3.21
N GLU A 2 -6.54 -18.58 4.28
CA GLU A 2 -6.42 -17.33 5.05
C GLU A 2 -5.25 -16.54 4.47
N LEU A 3 -5.49 -15.31 4.04
CA LEU A 3 -4.45 -14.40 3.57
C LEU A 3 -3.93 -13.58 4.76
N PRO A 4 -2.62 -13.49 4.98
CA PRO A 4 -2.07 -12.66 6.06
C PRO A 4 -2.34 -11.18 5.76
N VAL A 5 -2.67 -10.43 6.81
CA VAL A 5 -2.82 -8.97 6.76
C VAL A 5 -1.49 -8.36 7.15
N VAL A 6 -0.82 -7.74 6.19
CA VAL A 6 0.48 -7.09 6.35
C VAL A 6 0.26 -5.60 6.61
N ASP A 7 0.66 -5.12 7.78
CA ASP A 7 0.63 -3.70 8.11
C ASP A 7 1.90 -3.02 7.58
N ILE A 8 1.73 -2.01 6.72
CA ILE A 8 2.87 -1.30 6.11
C ILE A 8 3.30 -0.05 6.89
N GLU A 9 2.60 0.30 7.99
CA GLU A 9 2.97 1.43 8.84
C GLU A 9 4.46 1.42 9.27
N PRO A 10 5.07 0.28 9.65
CA PRO A 10 6.50 0.23 9.95
C PRO A 10 7.40 0.64 8.77
N TYR A 11 7.04 0.30 7.53
CA TYR A 11 7.78 0.72 6.34
C TYR A 11 7.67 2.21 6.10
N LEU A 12 6.48 2.79 6.32
CA LEU A 12 6.27 4.23 6.16
C LEU A 12 7.10 5.00 7.18
N HIS A 13 7.12 4.54 8.44
CA HIS A 13 7.96 5.12 9.47
C HIS A 13 9.45 5.04 9.09
N ALA A 14 9.93 3.86 8.69
CA ALA A 14 11.32 3.68 8.27
C ALA A 14 11.68 4.59 7.09
N SER A 15 10.82 4.67 6.07
CA SER A 15 11.02 5.53 4.91
C SER A 15 11.11 7.01 5.30
N ALA A 16 10.30 7.46 6.26
CA ALA A 16 10.37 8.81 6.79
C ALA A 16 11.69 9.03 7.55
N THR A 17 12.05 8.12 8.46
CA THR A 17 13.30 8.20 9.25
C THR A 17 14.55 8.19 8.36
N PHE A 18 14.61 7.34 7.32
CA PHE A 18 15.72 7.34 6.36
C PHE A 18 15.83 8.64 5.55
N SER A 19 14.69 9.26 5.25
CA SER A 19 14.68 10.56 4.57
C SER A 19 15.23 11.67 5.49
N GLU A 20 14.89 11.63 6.77
CA GLU A 20 15.36 12.57 7.78
C GLU A 20 16.84 12.37 8.16
N ALA A 21 17.33 11.13 8.16
CA ALA A 21 18.72 10.78 8.51
C ALA A 21 19.78 11.34 7.54
N THR A 22 19.38 11.93 6.41
CA THR A 22 20.28 12.70 5.53
C THR A 22 20.71 14.03 6.14
N ASN A 23 20.04 14.49 7.21
CA ASN A 23 20.41 15.68 7.96
C ASN A 23 20.56 15.32 9.45
N VAL A 24 21.72 15.65 10.02
CA VAL A 24 22.03 15.72 11.46
C VAL A 24 22.74 14.51 12.09
N GLU A 25 24.00 14.79 12.39
CA GLU A 25 24.88 14.31 13.45
C GLU A 25 24.19 13.57 14.63
N GLU A 26 24.60 12.31 14.80
CA GLU A 26 24.69 11.50 16.02
C GLU A 26 23.65 11.75 17.14
N LYS A 27 22.47 11.15 17.01
CA LYS A 27 21.55 10.87 18.13
C LYS A 27 21.57 9.37 18.49
N PRO A 28 22.11 8.96 19.65
CA PRO A 28 22.24 7.54 20.01
C PRO A 28 20.90 6.80 20.16
N LYS A 29 19.80 7.50 20.51
CA LYS A 29 18.44 6.93 20.55
C LYS A 29 17.92 6.53 19.17
N LEU A 30 18.31 7.27 18.12
CA LEU A 30 17.90 7.01 16.75
C LEU A 30 18.48 5.68 16.23
N PHE A 31 19.70 5.33 16.67
CA PHE A 31 20.37 4.10 16.27
C PHE A 31 19.69 2.86 16.84
N GLU A 32 19.29 2.89 18.11
CA GLU A 32 18.56 1.78 18.75
C GLU A 32 17.18 1.56 18.11
N ASP A 33 16.46 2.66 17.82
CA ASP A 33 15.19 2.62 17.10
C ASP A 33 15.37 2.06 15.67
N LEU A 34 16.41 2.48 14.93
CA LEU A 34 16.69 1.98 13.58
C LEU A 34 17.05 0.48 13.54
N VAL A 35 17.80 -0.01 14.52
CA VAL A 35 18.15 -1.43 14.64
C VAL A 35 16.89 -2.27 14.91
N SER A 36 16.03 -1.81 15.81
CA SER A 36 14.74 -2.44 16.10
C SER A 36 13.81 -2.44 14.88
N LEU A 37 13.72 -1.30 14.18
CA LEU A 37 12.90 -1.14 12.99
C LEU A 37 13.40 -2.07 11.86
N SER A 38 14.71 -2.14 11.64
CA SER A 38 15.34 -3.03 10.65
C SER A 38 14.99 -4.50 10.88
N ALA A 39 15.05 -4.97 12.13
CA ALA A 39 14.67 -6.34 12.48
C ALA A 39 13.18 -6.61 12.16
N CYS A 40 12.29 -5.71 12.58
CA CYS A 40 10.86 -5.80 12.28
C CYS A 40 10.57 -5.83 10.77
N LEU A 41 11.26 -5.00 9.98
CA LEU A 41 11.12 -4.98 8.52
C LEU A 41 11.63 -6.27 7.86
N SER A 42 12.68 -6.90 8.39
CA SER A 42 13.19 -8.17 7.88
C SER A 42 12.16 -9.30 8.08
N ASP A 43 11.52 -9.34 9.25
CA ASP A 43 10.47 -10.32 9.54
C ASP A 43 9.25 -10.09 8.65
N LEU A 44 8.84 -8.83 8.47
CA LEU A 44 7.72 -8.45 7.60
C LEU A 44 8.01 -8.79 6.12
N CYS A 45 9.22 -8.50 5.63
CA CYS A 45 9.69 -8.93 4.30
C CYS A 45 9.61 -10.45 4.12
N SER A 46 10.00 -11.20 5.15
CA SER A 46 10.01 -12.66 5.13
C SER A 46 8.58 -13.22 5.08
N GLU A 47 7.65 -12.63 5.83
CA GLU A 47 6.24 -12.99 5.80
C GLU A 47 5.60 -12.68 4.44
N VAL A 48 5.84 -11.48 3.88
CA VAL A 48 5.36 -11.08 2.56
C VAL A 48 5.86 -12.05 1.48
N SER A 49 7.16 -12.34 1.48
CA SER A 49 7.79 -13.27 0.54
C SER A 49 7.17 -14.67 0.63
N ARG A 50 6.97 -15.16 1.86
CA ARG A 50 6.33 -16.45 2.10
C ARG A 50 4.88 -16.46 1.60
N SER A 51 4.08 -15.43 1.92
CA SER A 51 2.68 -15.33 1.48
C SER A 51 2.56 -15.30 -0.04
N LEU A 52 3.38 -14.50 -0.72
CA LEU A 52 3.41 -14.42 -2.19
C LEU A 52 3.79 -15.76 -2.81
N LYS A 53 4.76 -16.47 -2.23
CA LYS A 53 5.17 -17.79 -2.70
C LYS A 53 4.07 -18.85 -2.51
N GLU A 54 3.40 -18.85 -1.37
CA GLU A 54 2.43 -19.89 -0.99
C GLU A 54 1.04 -19.65 -1.62
N THR A 55 0.60 -18.40 -1.70
CA THR A 55 -0.78 -18.04 -2.08
C THR A 55 -0.89 -17.23 -3.36
N GLY A 56 0.22 -16.63 -3.83
CA GLY A 56 0.20 -15.70 -4.96
C GLY A 56 -0.47 -14.35 -4.67
N ALA A 57 -0.91 -14.12 -3.44
CA ALA A 57 -1.61 -12.91 -3.01
C ALA A 57 -1.22 -12.49 -1.59
N LEU A 58 -1.62 -11.27 -1.21
CA LEU A 58 -1.42 -10.71 0.12
C LEU A 58 -2.48 -9.64 0.36
N LEU A 59 -2.80 -9.38 1.63
CA LEU A 59 -3.67 -8.27 2.03
C LEU A 59 -2.82 -7.21 2.74
N ILE A 60 -2.87 -5.97 2.26
CA ILE A 60 -2.16 -4.84 2.87
C ILE A 60 -3.14 -4.00 3.69
N LYS A 61 -2.73 -3.65 4.90
CA LYS A 61 -3.30 -2.54 5.66
C LYS A 61 -2.44 -1.31 5.44
N ASP A 62 -2.96 -0.35 4.65
CA ASP A 62 -2.30 0.93 4.41
C ASP A 62 -2.98 2.03 5.24
N PRO A 63 -2.28 2.64 6.22
CA PRO A 63 -2.86 3.70 7.05
C PRO A 63 -3.19 4.98 6.27
N ARG A 64 -2.68 5.14 5.04
CA ARG A 64 -2.96 6.29 4.17
C ARG A 64 -4.31 6.18 3.46
N CYS A 65 -4.91 5.00 3.44
CA CYS A 65 -6.21 4.76 2.82
C CYS A 65 -7.27 4.61 3.91
N SER A 66 -8.18 5.58 4.01
CA SER A 66 -9.29 5.47 4.95
C SER A 66 -10.40 4.57 4.39
N VAL A 67 -11.20 3.99 5.29
CA VAL A 67 -12.42 3.24 4.90
C VAL A 67 -13.38 4.15 4.15
N VAL A 68 -13.47 5.43 4.56
CA VAL A 68 -14.34 6.43 3.92
C VAL A 68 -13.92 6.69 2.46
N ASP A 69 -12.62 6.71 2.17
CA ASP A 69 -12.13 6.86 0.80
C ASP A 69 -12.50 5.66 -0.08
N ASN A 70 -12.43 4.45 0.50
CA ASN A 70 -12.84 3.23 -0.18
C ASN A 70 -14.34 3.22 -0.48
N ASP A 71 -15.17 3.58 0.50
CA ASP A 71 -16.64 3.66 0.33
C ASP A 71 -17.00 4.69 -0.75
N ARG A 72 -16.37 5.87 -0.70
CA ARG A 72 -16.57 6.90 -1.72
C ARG A 72 -16.17 6.44 -3.12
N PHE A 73 -15.09 5.67 -3.24
CA PHE A 73 -14.66 5.10 -4.52
C PHE A 73 -15.67 4.06 -5.04
N LEU A 74 -16.14 3.16 -4.17
CA LEU A 74 -17.14 2.15 -4.54
C LEU A 74 -18.45 2.80 -4.97
N ASP A 75 -18.97 3.76 -4.21
CA ASP A 75 -20.16 4.54 -4.56
C ASP A 75 -20.04 5.20 -5.94
N MET A 76 -18.86 5.74 -6.26
CA MET A 76 -18.59 6.36 -7.55
C MET A 76 -18.63 5.33 -8.68
N MET A 77 -18.01 4.16 -8.48
CA MET A 77 -17.97 3.10 -9.47
C MET A 77 -19.36 2.50 -9.72
N GLU A 78 -20.14 2.29 -8.66
CA GLU A 78 -21.53 1.82 -8.76
C GLU A 78 -22.37 2.79 -9.58
N LYS A 79 -22.38 4.08 -9.23
CA LYS A 79 -23.08 5.12 -9.99
C LYS A 79 -22.64 5.19 -11.44
N TYR A 80 -21.35 4.98 -11.72
CA TYR A 80 -20.83 4.96 -13.09
C TYR A 80 -21.38 3.77 -13.88
N PHE A 81 -21.38 2.56 -13.30
CA PHE A 81 -21.85 1.36 -14.00
C PHE A 81 -23.37 1.31 -14.18
N GLU A 82 -24.13 2.01 -13.34
CA GLU A 82 -25.57 2.25 -13.51
C GLU A 82 -25.90 3.13 -14.73
N MET A 83 -24.94 3.89 -15.26
CA MET A 83 -25.18 4.76 -16.42
C MET A 83 -25.45 3.96 -17.70
N PRO A 84 -26.25 4.51 -18.64
CA PRO A 84 -26.51 3.88 -19.93
C PRO A 84 -25.23 3.57 -20.71
N ASP A 85 -25.25 2.51 -21.51
CA ASP A 85 -24.09 2.09 -22.31
C ASP A 85 -23.64 3.18 -23.30
N GLU A 86 -24.57 3.97 -23.83
CA GLU A 86 -24.24 5.12 -24.69
C GLU A 86 -23.36 6.14 -23.97
N PHE A 87 -23.63 6.43 -22.68
CA PHE A 87 -22.83 7.33 -21.87
C PHE A 87 -21.43 6.76 -21.61
N LYS A 88 -21.33 5.46 -21.29
CA LYS A 88 -20.04 4.79 -21.02
C LYS A 88 -19.18 4.70 -22.28
N ARG A 89 -19.77 4.46 -23.45
CA ARG A 89 -19.06 4.40 -24.74
C ARG A 89 -18.37 5.70 -25.11
N LEU A 90 -18.91 6.85 -24.71
CA LEU A 90 -18.26 8.16 -24.93
C LEU A 90 -16.93 8.30 -24.18
N GLN A 91 -16.70 7.48 -23.16
CA GLN A 91 -15.48 7.48 -22.35
C GLN A 91 -14.43 6.47 -22.86
N GLU A 92 -14.79 5.65 -23.86
CA GLU A 92 -13.85 4.76 -24.52
C GLU A 92 -12.74 5.59 -25.18
N ARG A 93 -11.51 5.07 -25.13
CA ARG A 93 -10.35 5.67 -25.79
C ARG A 93 -9.82 4.72 -26.85
N PRO A 94 -10.55 4.54 -27.98
CA PRO A 94 -10.24 3.49 -28.97
C PRO A 94 -8.88 3.68 -29.65
N ASN A 95 -8.34 4.89 -29.62
CA ASN A 95 -7.05 5.23 -30.24
C ASN A 95 -5.85 5.08 -29.28
N LEU A 96 -6.08 4.69 -28.02
CA LEU A 96 -5.00 4.34 -27.08
C LEU A 96 -4.84 2.82 -27.07
N HIS A 97 -3.74 2.34 -27.65
CA HIS A 97 -3.48 0.91 -27.85
C HIS A 97 -2.83 0.20 -26.66
N TYR A 98 -2.67 0.89 -25.54
CA TYR A 98 -2.10 0.36 -24.30
C TYR A 98 -2.83 1.00 -23.13
N GLN A 99 -3.40 0.14 -22.29
CA GLN A 99 -3.93 0.44 -20.97
C GLN A 99 -3.33 -0.56 -19.98
#